data_AF-A0A9D8P9K7-F1
#
_entry.id   AF-A0A9D8P9K7-F1
#
_cell.length_a   1.000
_cell.length_b   1.000
_cell.length_c   1.000
_cell.angle_alpha   90.00
_cell.angle_beta   90.00
_cell.angle_gamma   90.00
#
_symmetry.space_group_name_H-M   'P 1'
#
loop_
_entity.id
_entity.type
_entity.pdbx_description
1 polymer ?
#
loop_
_entity_poly.entity_id
_entity_poly.type
_entity_poly.pdbx_seq_one_letter_code
_entity_poly.pdbx_strand_id
1 'polypeptide(L)'
;MAATEDDHISLMVVSVFFENMGLLYKRRLAPLDLLDDLLSGPIITSWKKVESIWIGLRIEYGQPQWVEWFELLNNAIIERLARLEENNQYASLRSQ
;
A
#
# COMPACT_ATOMS: atom_id res chain seq x y z
N MET A 1 7.54 23.48 -11.52
CA MET A 1 7.64 24.20 -10.23
C MET A 1 8.33 23.27 -9.25
N ALA A 2 9.14 23.78 -8.32
CA ALA A 2 9.64 22.98 -7.21
C ALA A 2 8.47 22.60 -6.28
N ALA A 3 8.61 21.49 -5.54
CA ALA A 3 7.64 21.10 -4.53
C ALA A 3 7.53 22.18 -3.45
N THR A 4 6.32 22.41 -2.97
CA THR A 4 6.01 23.34 -1.88
C THR A 4 6.15 22.64 -0.52
N GLU A 5 6.18 23.42 0.56
CA GLU A 5 6.15 22.86 1.92
C GLU A 5 4.89 22.00 2.14
N ASP A 6 3.74 22.43 1.64
CA ASP A 6 2.48 21.69 1.72
C ASP A 6 2.55 20.36 0.95
N ASP A 7 3.26 20.30 -0.18
CA ASP A 7 3.49 19.04 -0.92
C ASP A 7 4.31 18.05 -0.08
N HIS A 8 5.35 18.54 0.59
CA HIS A 8 6.18 17.73 1.48
C HIS A 8 5.39 17.23 2.70
N ILE A 9 4.59 18.09 3.34
CA ILE A 9 3.73 17.71 4.45
C ILE A 9 2.71 16.66 4.00
N SER A 10 2.09 16.85 2.83
CA SER A 10 1.10 15.92 2.28
C SER A 10 1.71 14.54 1.99
N LEU A 11 2.90 14.50 1.38
CA LEU A 11 3.64 13.26 1.15
C LEU A 11 3.90 12.54 2.49
N MET A 12 4.38 13.26 3.50
CA MET A 12 4.68 12.69 4.82
C MET A 12 3.43 12.17 5.51
N VAL A 13 2.34 12.94 5.55
CA VAL A 13 1.10 12.55 6.25
C VAL A 13 0.50 11.28 5.64
N VAL A 14 0.36 11.23 4.31
CA VAL A 14 -0.19 10.05 3.62
C VAL A 14 0.69 8.83 3.85
N SER A 15 2.01 9.00 3.71
CA SER A 15 2.94 7.88 3.78
C SER A 15 3.05 7.33 5.20
N VAL A 16 3.13 8.19 6.22
CA VAL A 16 3.17 7.76 7.63
C VAL A 16 1.86 7.11 8.05
N PHE A 17 0.72 7.59 7.55
CA PHE A 17 -0.57 6.95 7.84
C PHE A 17 -0.59 5.49 7.38
N PHE A 18 -0.26 5.23 6.10
CA PHE A 18 -0.26 3.86 5.59
C PHE A 18 0.93 3.03 6.07
N GLU A 19 2.06 3.65 6.40
CA GLU A 19 3.20 2.98 7.04
C GLU A 19 2.80 2.36 8.38
N ASN A 20 2.08 3.12 9.22
CA ASN A 20 1.55 2.61 10.48
C ASN A 20 0.58 1.44 10.26
N MET A 21 -0.31 1.54 9.27
CA MET A 21 -1.22 0.44 8.94
C MET A 21 -0.47 -0.80 8.44
N GLY A 22 0.56 -0.62 7.63
CA GLY A 22 1.42 -1.70 7.17
C GLY A 22 2.16 -2.36 8.32
N LEU A 23 2.60 -1.59 9.32
CA LEU A 23 3.22 -2.13 10.52
C LEU A 23 2.23 -2.98 11.33
N LEU A 24 0.98 -2.52 11.48
CA LEU A 24 -0.08 -3.30 12.14
C LEU A 24 -0.34 -4.63 11.41
N TYR A 25 -0.41 -4.60 10.08
CA TYR A 25 -0.53 -5.81 9.25
C TYR A 25 0.67 -6.74 9.46
N LYS A 26 1.90 -6.22 9.32
CA LYS A 26 3.13 -6.99 9.51
C LYS A 26 3.23 -7.64 10.88
N ARG A 27 2.71 -6.97 11.92
CA ARG A 27 2.68 -7.48 13.30
C ARG A 27 1.47 -8.38 13.59
N ARG A 28 0.61 -8.63 12.60
CA ARG A 28 -0.62 -9.43 12.71
C ARG A 28 -1.60 -8.87 13.74
N LEU A 29 -1.58 -7.55 13.94
CA LEU A 29 -2.52 -6.83 14.81
C LEU A 29 -3.78 -6.42 14.05
N ALA A 30 -3.65 -6.19 12.74
CA ALA A 30 -4.75 -5.94 11.83
C ALA A 30 -4.78 -7.04 10.76
N PRO A 31 -5.84 -7.88 10.72
CA PRO A 31 -6.08 -8.82 9.63
C PRO A 31 -6.15 -8.12 8.27
N LEU A 32 -5.68 -8.79 7.21
CA LEU A 32 -5.59 -8.18 5.87
C LEU A 32 -6.98 -7.96 5.24
N ASP A 33 -7.94 -8.81 5.54
CA ASP A 33 -9.35 -8.65 5.14
C ASP A 33 -9.98 -7.40 5.78
N LEU A 34 -9.71 -7.14 7.06
CA LEU A 34 -10.14 -5.89 7.70
C LEU A 34 -9.52 -4.66 7.01
N LEU A 35 -8.24 -4.71 6.65
CA LEU A 35 -7.57 -3.59 5.97
C LEU A 35 -8.06 -3.40 4.53
N ASP A 36 -8.41 -4.49 3.86
CA ASP A 36 -9.05 -4.48 2.54
C ASP A 36 -10.42 -3.79 2.61
N ASP A 37 -11.27 -4.18 3.56
CA ASP A 37 -12.59 -3.59 3.80
C ASP A 37 -12.52 -2.08 4.11
N LEU A 38 -11.47 -1.65 4.81
CA LEU A 38 -11.32 -0.26 5.24
C LEU A 38 -10.69 0.64 4.16
N LEU A 39 -9.65 0.15 3.48
CA LEU A 39 -8.66 1.05 2.85
C LEU A 39 -8.04 0.56 1.54
N SER A 40 -8.48 -0.55 0.92
CA SER A 40 -7.83 -1.08 -0.29
C SER A 40 -7.67 -0.05 -1.42
N GLY A 41 -8.74 0.69 -1.75
CA GLY A 41 -8.71 1.76 -2.74
C GLY A 41 -7.70 2.87 -2.42
N PRO A 42 -7.79 3.52 -1.24
CA PRO A 42 -6.83 4.51 -0.79
C PRO A 42 -5.38 4.00 -0.73
N ILE A 43 -5.12 2.78 -0.25
CA ILE A 43 -3.78 2.17 -0.18
C ILE A 43 -3.15 2.11 -1.58
N ILE A 44 -3.85 1.46 -2.52
CA ILE A 44 -3.32 1.23 -3.88
C ILE A 44 -3.11 2.54 -4.62
N THR A 45 -4.12 3.43 -4.58
CA THR A 45 -4.06 4.69 -5.32
C THR A 45 -3.03 5.66 -4.76
N SER A 46 -2.79 5.62 -3.44
CA SER A 46 -1.76 6.44 -2.80
C SER A 46 -0.37 5.90 -3.07
N TRP A 47 -0.14 4.59 -2.92
CA TRP A 47 1.16 3.98 -3.21
C TRP A 47 1.61 4.29 -4.64
N LYS A 48 0.74 4.09 -5.63
CA LYS A 48 1.04 4.39 -7.04
C LYS A 48 1.50 5.83 -7.30
N LYS A 49 1.06 6.80 -6.48
CA LYS A 49 1.46 8.21 -6.61
C LYS A 49 2.80 8.51 -5.95
N VAL A 50 3.11 7.85 -4.85
CA VAL A 50 4.27 8.16 -4.01
C VAL A 50 5.45 7.21 -4.19
N GLU A 51 5.23 6.05 -4.82
CA GLU A 51 6.21 4.97 -5.01
C GLU A 51 7.53 5.48 -5.61
N SER A 52 7.47 6.16 -6.77
CA SER A 52 8.66 6.64 -7.45
C SER A 52 9.43 7.68 -6.63
N ILE A 53 8.72 8.50 -5.85
CA ILE A 53 9.32 9.50 -4.96
C ILE A 53 10.08 8.78 -3.85
N TRP A 54 9.43 7.85 -3.15
CA TRP A 54 10.06 7.14 -2.04
C TRP A 54 11.19 6.24 -2.49
N ILE A 55 11.05 5.49 -3.57
CA ILE A 55 12.15 4.68 -4.12
C ILE A 55 13.35 5.57 -4.45
N GLY A 56 13.13 6.73 -5.07
CA GLY A 56 14.19 7.70 -5.34
C GLY A 56 14.89 8.18 -4.06
N LEU A 57 14.12 8.59 -3.05
CA LEU A 57 14.64 9.04 -1.76
C LEU A 57 15.40 7.93 -1.01
N ARG A 58 14.93 6.67 -1.04
CA ARG A 58 15.64 5.55 -0.43
C ARG A 58 17.03 5.36 -1.03
N ILE A 59 17.14 5.48 -2.36
CA ILE A 59 18.41 5.36 -3.09
C ILE A 59 19.32 6.54 -2.77
N GLU A 60 18.78 7.77 -2.83
CA GLU A 60 19.54 9.01 -2.59
C GLU A 60 20.13 9.06 -1.17
N TYR A 61 19.35 8.68 -0.16
CA TYR A 61 19.74 8.79 1.24
C TYR A 61 20.25 7.49 1.86
N GLY A 62 20.24 6.38 1.11
CA GLY A 62 20.64 5.06 1.61
C GLY A 62 19.74 4.53 2.73
N GLN A 63 18.43 4.77 2.63
CA GLN A 63 17.44 4.45 3.67
C GLN A 63 16.40 3.45 3.17
N PRO A 64 16.75 2.16 2.96
CA PRO A 64 15.84 1.17 2.38
C PRO A 64 14.53 0.98 3.18
N GLN A 65 14.56 1.24 4.49
CA GLN A 65 13.45 1.04 5.40
C GLN A 65 12.38 2.15 5.35
N TRP A 66 12.61 3.26 4.66
CA TRP A 66 11.62 4.33 4.59
C TRP A 66 10.37 3.85 3.87
N VAL A 67 9.21 3.96 4.52
CA VAL A 67 7.89 3.56 4.00
C VAL A 67 7.80 2.09 3.54
N GLU A 68 8.64 1.22 4.09
CA GLU A 68 8.71 -0.20 3.70
C GLU A 68 7.42 -0.97 4.06
N TRP A 69 6.73 -0.55 5.13
CA TRP A 69 5.50 -1.21 5.55
C TRP A 69 4.31 -0.77 4.71
N PHE A 70 4.28 0.47 4.25
CA PHE A 70 3.30 0.92 3.27
C PHE A 70 3.43 0.11 1.97
N GLU A 71 4.65 -0.04 1.45
CA GLU A 71 4.91 -0.89 0.28
C GLU A 71 4.44 -2.33 0.49
N LEU A 72 4.84 -2.94 1.62
CA LEU A 72 4.46 -4.29 1.98
C LEU A 72 2.94 -4.44 2.05
N LEU A 73 2.23 -3.47 2.63
CA LEU A 73 0.78 -3.47 2.72
C LEU A 73 0.12 -3.36 1.34
N ASN A 74 0.60 -2.46 0.48
CA ASN A 74 0.11 -2.33 -0.89
C ASN A 74 0.22 -3.66 -1.64
N ASN A 75 1.39 -4.31 -1.58
CA ASN A 75 1.63 -5.58 -2.27
C ASN A 75 0.69 -6.68 -1.75
N ALA A 76 0.51 -6.76 -0.43
CA ALA A 76 -0.40 -7.74 0.17
C ALA A 76 -1.86 -7.53 -0.27
N ILE A 77 -2.33 -6.28 -0.38
CA ILE A 77 -3.67 -5.96 -0.87
C ILE A 77 -3.80 -6.37 -2.35
N ILE A 78 -2.84 -6.03 -3.20
CA ILE A 78 -2.86 -6.43 -4.63
C ILE A 78 -2.93 -7.95 -4.77
N GLU A 79 -2.08 -8.69 -4.04
CA GLU A 79 -2.10 -10.16 -4.05
C GLU A 79 -3.41 -10.76 -3.54
N ARG A 80 -4.05 -10.11 -2.57
CA ARG A 80 -5.37 -10.53 -2.08
C ARG A 80 -6.43 -10.35 -3.15
N LEU A 81 -6.49 -9.18 -3.79
CA LEU A 81 -7.49 -8.87 -4.82
C LEU A 81 -7.34 -9.80 -6.03
N ALA A 82 -6.12 -10.04 -6.50
CA ALA A 82 -5.86 -11.01 -7.57
C ALA A 82 -6.40 -12.41 -7.23
N ARG A 83 -6.16 -12.89 -6.00
CA ARG A 83 -6.70 -14.19 -5.54
C ARG A 83 -8.23 -14.23 -5.48
N LEU A 84 -8.87 -13.12 -5.09
CA LEU A 84 -10.34 -13.03 -5.04
C LEU A 84 -10.94 -13.06 -6.46
N GLU A 85 -10.32 -12.36 -7.40
CA GLU A 85 -10.72 -12.39 -8.81
C GLU A 85 -10.58 -13.79 -9.42
N GLU A 86 -9.44 -14.46 -9.20
CA GLU A 86 -9.21 -15.85 -9.63
C GLU A 86 -10.29 -16.79 -9.05
N ASN A 87 -10.53 -16.73 -7.74
CA ASN A 87 -11.54 -17.57 -7.08
C ASN A 87 -12.95 -17.36 -7.65
N ASN A 88 -13.31 -16.11 -7.95
CA ASN A 88 -14.60 -15.78 -8.56
C ASN A 88 -14.70 -16.34 -9.98
N GLN A 89 -13.62 -16.28 -10.77
CA GLN A 89 -13.56 -16.89 -12.10
C GLN A 89 -13.70 -18.42 -12.02
N TYR A 90 -12.94 -19.11 -11.16
CA TYR A 90 -13.06 -20.56 -10.97
C TYR A 90 -14.45 -20.99 -10.51
N ALA A 91 -15.09 -20.23 -9.61
CA ALA A 91 -16.45 -20.51 -9.17
C ALA A 91 -17.46 -20.41 -10.33
N SER A 92 -17.35 -19.39 -11.18
CA SER A 92 -18.24 -19.20 -12.34
C SER A 92 -18.10 -20.28 -13.42
N LEU A 93 -16.92 -20.90 -13.55
CA LEU A 93 -16.67 -22.02 -14.47
C LEU A 93 -17.26 -23.35 -13.98
N ARG A 94 -17.37 -23.55 -12.66
CA ARG A 94 -17.95 -24.78 -12.07
C ARG A 94 -19.48 -24.77 -11.99
N SER A 95 -20.10 -23.60 -12.16
CA SER A 95 -21.56 -23.44 -12.16
C SER A 95 -22.20 -23.55 -13.55
N GLN A 96 -21.40 -23.86 -14.59
CA GLN A 96 -21.84 -24.13 -15.97
C GLN A 96 -21.82 -25.64 -16.22
#